data_AF-A0A5T0XZX0-F1
#
_entry.id   AF-A0A5T0XZX0-F1
#
_cell.length_a   1.000
_cell.length_b   1.000
_cell.length_c   1.000
_cell.angle_alpha   90.00
_cell.angle_beta   90.00
_cell.angle_gamma   90.00
#
_symmetry.space_group_name_H-M   'P 1'
#
loop_
_entity.id
_entity.type
_entity.pdbx_description
1 polymer ?
#
loop_
_entity_poly.entity_id
_entity_poly.type
_entity_poly.pdbx_seq_one_letter_code
_entity_poly.pdbx_strand_id
1 'polypeptide(L)'
;MICFLLYFRFNKKIEKKFNSIFDNTGNIIKYLKDLKKSILTNEHVFMQSACIRVYNHLSYKLGYYIVNNFNSFFDFIKLPFELLKITKQHTRDIKLNKTKIKIDKNLLDFDKALKEMESFTYKLGQEIINAHKNWYKGGYIFLWFRIIKLKKEIQKEEIK
;
A
#
# COMPACT_ATOMS: atom_id res chain seq x y z
N MET A 1 -56.96 40.04 17.71
CA MET A 1 -56.49 38.97 18.61
C MET A 1 -56.06 37.69 17.86
N ILE A 2 -56.85 37.18 16.92
CA ILE A 2 -56.56 35.93 16.17
C ILE A 2 -55.30 36.02 15.28
N CYS A 3 -55.08 37.13 14.56
CA CYS A 3 -53.85 37.32 13.76
C CYS A 3 -52.56 37.31 14.58
N PHE A 4 -52.59 37.84 15.81
CA PHE A 4 -51.43 37.86 16.70
C PHE A 4 -51.08 36.45 17.21
N LEU A 5 -52.10 35.65 17.55
CA LEU A 5 -51.92 34.24 17.93
C LEU A 5 -51.42 33.39 16.76
N LEU A 6 -51.88 33.65 15.54
CA LEU A 6 -51.38 32.96 14.35
C LEU A 6 -49.92 33.33 14.03
N TYR A 7 -49.57 34.61 14.13
CA TYR A 7 -48.18 35.09 13.98
C TYR A 7 -47.26 34.46 15.03
N PHE A 8 -47.67 34.47 16.31
CA PHE A 8 -46.91 33.86 17.41
C PHE A 8 -46.75 32.34 17.23
N ARG A 9 -47.82 31.65 16.81
CA ARG A 9 -47.82 30.19 16.59
C ARG A 9 -47.01 29.78 15.36
N PHE A 10 -46.98 30.63 14.33
CA PHE A 10 -46.11 30.46 13.17
C PHE A 10 -44.63 30.60 13.56
N ASN A 11 -44.28 31.63 14.35
CA ASN A 11 -42.91 31.86 14.81
C ASN A 11 -42.37 30.69 15.66
N LYS A 12 -43.18 30.17 16.59
CA LYS A 12 -42.80 29.01 17.42
C LYS A 12 -42.59 27.72 16.59
N LYS A 13 -43.27 27.58 15.44
CA LYS A 13 -43.10 26.45 14.51
C LYS A 13 -41.81 26.57 13.70
N ILE A 14 -41.45 27.80 13.29
CA ILE A 14 -40.18 28.08 12.60
C ILE A 14 -39.00 27.85 13.54
N GLU A 15 -39.07 28.32 14.79
CA GLU A 15 -38.01 28.15 15.79
C GLU A 15 -37.75 26.67 16.12
N LYS A 16 -38.81 25.87 16.31
CA LYS A 16 -38.67 24.42 16.48
C LYS A 16 -38.02 23.75 15.27
N LYS A 17 -38.39 24.15 14.05
CA LYS A 17 -37.80 23.60 12.82
C LYS A 17 -36.33 24.00 12.70
N PHE A 18 -35.98 25.24 13.01
CA PHE A 18 -34.61 25.74 13.00
C PHE A 18 -33.72 25.01 14.01
N ASN A 19 -34.18 24.85 15.26
CA ASN A 19 -33.45 24.11 16.29
C ASN A 19 -33.24 22.64 15.89
N SER A 20 -34.27 22.00 15.32
CA SER A 20 -34.14 20.62 14.83
C SER A 20 -33.15 20.48 13.67
N ILE A 21 -33.06 21.49 12.78
CA ILE A 21 -32.08 21.51 11.68
C ILE A 21 -30.68 21.75 12.24
N PHE A 22 -30.52 22.68 13.19
CA PHE A 22 -29.23 23.01 13.81
C PHE A 22 -28.66 21.82 14.59
N ASP A 23 -29.48 21.14 15.41
CA ASP A 23 -29.09 19.93 16.15
C ASP A 23 -28.66 18.80 15.20
N ASN A 24 -29.36 18.64 14.07
CA ASN A 24 -29.03 17.64 13.07
C ASN A 24 -27.69 17.94 12.37
N THR A 25 -27.40 19.22 12.08
CA THR A 25 -26.10 19.62 11.54
C THR A 25 -24.95 19.39 12.52
N GLY A 26 -25.14 19.66 13.82
CA GLY A 26 -24.15 19.37 14.86
C GLY A 26 -23.83 17.88 14.99
N ASN A 27 -24.86 17.02 14.93
CA ASN A 27 -24.70 15.57 14.95
C ASN A 27 -23.96 15.04 13.72
N ILE A 28 -24.25 15.56 12.52
CA ILE A 28 -23.53 15.22 11.29
C ILE A 28 -22.06 15.62 11.39
N ILE A 29 -21.76 16.83 11.86
CA ILE A 29 -20.37 17.29 12.03
C ILE A 29 -19.61 16.41 13.03
N LYS A 30 -20.24 16.01 14.13
CA LYS A 30 -19.66 15.07 15.10
C LYS A 30 -19.37 13.72 14.47
N TYR A 31 -20.34 13.15 13.74
CA TYR A 31 -20.16 11.89 13.02
C TYR A 31 -19.01 11.96 12.00
N LEU A 32 -18.92 13.03 11.22
CA LEU A 32 -17.84 13.23 10.26
C LEU A 32 -16.47 13.33 10.95
N LYS A 33 -16.41 13.96 12.13
CA LYS A 33 -15.17 14.06 12.92
C LYS A 33 -14.74 12.71 13.46
N ASP A 34 -15.68 11.90 13.96
CA ASP A 34 -15.43 10.55 14.45
C ASP A 34 -15.03 9.60 13.31
N LEU A 35 -15.70 9.72 12.15
CA LEU A 35 -15.36 8.97 10.95
C LEU A 35 -13.94 9.32 10.46
N LYS A 36 -13.60 10.61 10.37
CA LYS A 36 -12.25 11.05 10.01
C LYS A 36 -11.20 10.52 10.98
N LYS A 37 -11.50 10.50 12.28
CA LYS A 37 -10.62 9.92 13.31
C LYS A 37 -10.43 8.42 13.09
N SER A 38 -11.51 7.67 12.81
CA SER A 38 -11.46 6.23 12.56
C SER A 38 -10.64 5.88 11.30
N ILE A 39 -10.77 6.67 10.23
CA ILE A 39 -9.99 6.52 9.00
C ILE A 39 -8.51 6.79 9.28
N LEU A 40 -8.21 7.87 10.01
CA LEU A 40 -6.83 8.22 10.38
C LEU A 40 -6.19 7.14 11.29
N THR A 41 -6.95 6.57 12.23
CA THR A 41 -6.45 5.48 13.08
C THR A 41 -6.24 4.20 12.28
N ASN A 42 -7.12 3.88 11.34
CA ASN A 42 -6.98 2.71 10.47
C ASN A 42 -5.77 2.86 9.54
N GLU A 43 -5.52 4.05 9.01
CA GLU A 43 -4.33 4.35 8.22
C GLU A 43 -3.05 4.21 9.07
N HIS A 44 -3.08 4.65 10.33
CA HIS A 44 -1.96 4.52 11.25
C HIS A 44 -1.71 3.06 11.69
N VAL A 45 -2.76 2.26 11.88
CA VAL A 45 -2.68 0.81 12.18
C VAL A 45 -2.21 0.05 10.94
N PHE A 46 -2.71 0.41 9.75
CA PHE A 46 -2.23 -0.09 8.46
C PHE A 46 -0.73 0.15 8.35
N MET A 47 -0.25 1.40 8.53
CA MET A 47 1.18 1.76 8.53
C MET A 47 2.06 1.04 9.58
N GLN A 48 1.45 0.40 10.59
CA GLN A 48 2.12 -0.46 11.57
C GLN A 48 2.18 -1.94 11.16
N SER A 49 1.55 -2.33 10.07
CA SER A 49 1.65 -3.69 9.51
C SER A 49 3.03 -3.96 8.94
N ALA A 50 3.62 -5.09 9.32
CA ALA A 50 4.87 -5.58 8.77
C ALA A 50 4.76 -5.88 7.26
N CYS A 51 3.61 -6.36 6.79
CA CYS A 51 3.37 -6.67 5.37
C CYS A 51 3.53 -5.44 4.47
N ILE A 52 3.04 -4.28 4.91
CA ILE A 52 3.18 -3.04 4.12
C ILE A 52 4.64 -2.63 3.99
N ARG A 53 5.44 -2.88 5.02
CA ARG A 53 6.87 -2.60 4.97
C ARG A 53 7.55 -3.52 3.96
N VAL A 54 7.20 -4.80 3.95
CA VAL A 54 7.63 -5.75 2.91
C VAL A 54 7.25 -5.26 1.52
N TYR A 55 6.00 -4.83 1.30
CA TYR A 55 5.56 -4.29 0.01
C TYR A 55 6.29 -3.01 -0.39
N ASN A 56 6.74 -2.23 0.60
CA ASN A 56 7.55 -1.06 0.37
C ASN A 56 9.01 -1.38 0.06
N HIS A 57 9.51 -2.59 0.31
CA HIS A 57 10.86 -2.97 -0.04
C HIS A 57 11.08 -2.88 -1.55
N LEU A 58 12.29 -2.46 -1.94
CA LEU A 58 12.69 -2.41 -3.34
C LEU A 58 12.52 -3.78 -4.02
N SER A 59 12.91 -4.87 -3.35
CA SER A 59 12.80 -6.23 -3.87
C SER A 59 11.36 -6.53 -4.30
N TYR A 60 10.39 -6.31 -3.41
CA TYR A 60 8.98 -6.56 -3.72
C TYR A 60 8.52 -5.75 -4.93
N LYS A 61 8.81 -4.44 -4.96
CA LYS A 61 8.43 -3.55 -6.06
C LYS A 61 8.99 -4.01 -7.41
N LEU A 62 10.25 -4.43 -7.44
CA LEU A 62 10.89 -4.90 -8.67
C LEU A 62 10.31 -6.25 -9.11
N GLY A 63 10.17 -7.21 -8.19
CA GLY A 63 9.61 -8.51 -8.50
C GLY A 63 8.16 -8.43 -8.97
N TYR A 64 7.34 -7.62 -8.28
CA TYR A 64 5.95 -7.38 -8.65
C TYR A 64 5.85 -6.77 -10.04
N TYR A 65 6.69 -5.77 -10.33
CA TYR A 65 6.73 -5.17 -11.66
C TYR A 65 7.04 -6.20 -12.74
N ILE A 66 7.99 -7.13 -12.50
CA ILE A 66 8.29 -8.19 -13.46
C ILE A 66 7.10 -9.11 -13.68
N VAL A 67 6.54 -9.66 -12.60
CA VAL A 67 5.43 -10.63 -12.67
C VAL A 67 4.22 -10.04 -13.42
N ASN A 68 3.94 -8.76 -13.24
CA ASN A 68 2.75 -8.12 -13.81
C ASN A 68 2.93 -7.54 -15.22
N ASN A 69 4.16 -7.24 -15.65
CA ASN A 69 4.39 -6.49 -16.90
C ASN A 69 5.19 -7.25 -17.95
N PHE A 70 5.82 -8.37 -17.60
CA PHE A 70 6.74 -9.07 -18.51
C PHE A 70 6.15 -10.39 -18.95
N ASN A 71 5.62 -10.39 -20.18
CA ASN A 71 5.09 -11.59 -20.81
C ASN A 71 5.93 -12.06 -22.00
N SER A 72 6.87 -11.22 -22.49
CA SER A 72 7.64 -11.49 -23.70
C SER A 72 9.15 -11.20 -23.56
N PHE A 73 9.95 -11.77 -24.46
CA PHE A 73 11.39 -11.53 -24.56
C PHE A 73 11.73 -10.05 -24.84
N PHE A 74 10.92 -9.36 -25.65
CA PHE A 74 11.12 -7.94 -25.92
C PHE A 74 10.88 -7.05 -24.69
N ASP A 75 10.00 -7.49 -23.77
CA ASP A 75 9.82 -6.81 -22.49
C ASP A 75 11.13 -6.92 -21.70
N PHE A 76 11.75 -8.10 -21.66
CA PHE A 76 13.02 -8.33 -20.96
C PHE A 76 14.16 -7.42 -21.45
N ILE A 77 14.18 -7.03 -22.73
CA ILE A 77 15.15 -6.07 -23.26
C ILE A 77 14.95 -4.66 -22.65
N LYS A 78 13.70 -4.25 -22.41
CA LYS A 78 13.36 -2.96 -21.79
C LYS A 78 13.53 -2.97 -20.27
N LEU A 79 13.62 -4.16 -19.68
CA LEU A 79 13.72 -4.38 -18.24
C LEU A 79 14.76 -3.50 -17.52
N PRO A 80 16.01 -3.34 -18.01
CA PRO A 80 17.03 -2.56 -17.31
C PRO A 80 16.60 -1.10 -17.10
N PHE A 81 15.90 -0.51 -18.09
CA PHE A 81 15.46 0.88 -18.03
C PHE A 81 14.31 1.08 -17.02
N GLU A 82 13.31 0.19 -17.06
CA GLU A 82 12.15 0.29 -16.16
C GLU A 82 12.55 0.03 -14.70
N LEU A 83 13.42 -0.95 -14.44
CA LEU A 83 13.94 -1.19 -13.10
C LEU A 83 14.74 0.02 -12.57
N LEU A 84 15.50 0.70 -13.44
CA LEU A 84 16.22 1.91 -13.06
C LEU A 84 15.25 3.05 -12.69
N LYS A 85 14.12 3.17 -13.38
CA LYS A 85 13.08 4.15 -13.04
C LYS A 85 12.45 3.85 -11.68
N ILE A 86 12.10 2.60 -11.43
CA ILE A 86 11.51 2.15 -10.14
C ILE A 86 12.49 2.38 -8.98
N THR A 87 13.76 2.02 -9.15
CA THR A 87 14.78 2.19 -8.11
C THR A 87 15.03 3.67 -7.78
N LYS A 88 15.08 4.54 -8.80
CA LYS A 88 15.18 6.00 -8.61
C LYS A 88 13.98 6.55 -7.87
N GLN A 89 12.76 6.17 -8.27
CA GLN A 89 11.55 6.63 -7.60
C GLN A 89 11.50 6.15 -6.15
N HIS A 90 11.78 4.87 -5.91
CA HIS A 90 11.83 4.30 -4.57
C HIS A 90 12.81 5.05 -3.66
N THR A 91 14.00 5.39 -4.18
CA THR A 91 15.00 6.16 -3.42
C THR A 91 14.50 7.56 -3.07
N ARG A 92 13.77 8.22 -3.99
CA ARG A 92 13.13 9.52 -3.73
C ARG A 92 12.05 9.40 -2.66
N ASP A 93 11.18 8.39 -2.76
CA ASP A 93 10.09 8.16 -1.82
C ASP A 93 10.61 7.92 -0.40
N ILE A 94 11.70 7.16 -0.24
CA ILE A 94 12.33 6.94 1.06
C ILE A 94 12.83 8.26 1.66
N LYS A 95 13.49 9.09 0.85
CA LYS A 95 14.06 10.37 1.30
C LYS A 95 12.97 11.37 1.69
N LEU A 96 11.91 11.47 0.89
CA LEU A 96 10.84 12.46 1.08
C LEU A 96 9.85 12.03 2.16
N ASN A 97 9.37 10.79 2.10
CA ASN A 97 8.26 10.32 2.92
C ASN A 97 8.72 9.60 4.19
N LYS A 98 10.04 9.53 4.47
CA LYS A 98 10.64 8.80 5.60
C LYS A 98 10.05 7.39 5.75
N THR A 99 9.78 6.71 4.63
CA THR A 99 9.10 5.41 4.65
C THR A 99 9.91 4.42 5.47
N LYS A 100 9.25 3.76 6.41
CA LYS A 100 9.91 2.78 7.29
C LYS A 100 10.05 1.46 6.55
N ILE A 101 11.28 1.13 6.18
CA ILE A 101 11.63 -0.13 5.50
C ILE A 101 11.93 -1.22 6.54
N LYS A 102 12.50 -0.85 7.69
CA LYS A 102 12.87 -1.83 8.72
C LYS A 102 11.62 -2.51 9.27
N ILE A 103 11.63 -3.84 9.22
CA ILE A 103 10.64 -4.71 9.84
C ILE A 103 11.15 -5.05 11.24
N ASP A 104 10.32 -4.79 12.24
CA ASP A 104 10.55 -5.14 13.64
C ASP A 104 9.59 -6.26 14.02
N LYS A 105 10.02 -7.15 14.92
CA LYS A 105 9.22 -8.30 15.39
C LYS A 105 7.96 -7.85 16.14
N ASN A 106 7.97 -6.63 16.68
CA ASN A 106 6.85 -6.05 17.41
C ASN A 106 5.74 -5.46 16.51
N LEU A 107 5.88 -5.54 15.18
CA LEU A 107 4.88 -5.06 14.23
C LEU A 107 3.72 -6.07 14.08
N LEU A 108 2.54 -5.54 13.79
CA LEU A 108 1.36 -6.35 13.47
C LEU A 108 1.63 -7.20 12.21
N ASP A 109 1.10 -8.42 12.17
CA ASP A 109 1.22 -9.36 11.05
C ASP A 109 2.67 -9.74 10.66
N PHE A 110 3.61 -9.74 11.60
CA PHE A 110 5.01 -10.09 11.36
C PHE A 110 5.17 -11.48 10.69
N ASP A 111 4.44 -12.50 11.15
CA ASP A 111 4.53 -13.85 10.57
C ASP A 111 4.04 -13.91 9.12
N LYS A 112 2.98 -13.15 8.79
CA LYS A 112 2.51 -13.02 7.39
C LYS A 112 3.53 -12.28 6.54
N ALA A 113 4.18 -11.26 7.09
CA ALA A 113 5.23 -10.52 6.41
C ALA A 113 6.46 -11.40 6.12
N LEU A 114 6.84 -12.29 7.05
CA LEU A 114 7.88 -13.29 6.81
C LEU A 114 7.52 -14.22 5.64
N LYS A 115 6.30 -14.75 5.65
CA LYS A 115 5.80 -15.59 4.54
C LYS A 115 5.80 -14.83 3.20
N GLU A 116 5.44 -13.55 3.22
CA GLU A 116 5.48 -12.70 2.02
C GLU A 116 6.91 -12.45 1.52
N MET A 117 7.89 -12.33 2.42
CA MET A 117 9.31 -12.25 2.03
C MET A 117 9.84 -13.55 1.41
N GLU A 118 9.17 -14.68 1.67
CA GLU A 118 9.50 -15.96 1.04
C GLU A 118 8.78 -16.17 -0.30
N SER A 119 7.88 -15.25 -0.69
CA SER A 119 7.11 -15.35 -1.93
C SER A 119 8.00 -15.30 -3.18
N PHE A 120 7.50 -15.89 -4.27
CA PHE A 120 8.15 -15.83 -5.58
C PHE A 120 8.50 -14.41 -5.97
N THR A 121 7.53 -13.51 -5.84
CA THR A 121 7.64 -12.10 -6.20
C THR A 121 8.78 -11.44 -5.43
N TYR A 122 8.85 -11.65 -4.12
CA TYR A 122 9.89 -11.03 -3.31
C TYR A 122 11.29 -11.60 -3.64
N LYS A 123 11.42 -12.93 -3.73
CA LYS A 123 12.68 -13.61 -4.08
C LYS A 123 13.17 -13.23 -5.48
N LEU A 124 12.26 -13.14 -6.46
CA LEU A 124 12.56 -12.65 -7.81
C LEU A 124 13.15 -11.24 -7.76
N GLY A 125 12.52 -10.36 -6.98
CA GLY A 125 13.02 -9.02 -6.65
C GLY A 125 14.46 -8.99 -6.15
N GLN A 126 14.79 -9.87 -5.21
CA GLN A 126 16.14 -9.98 -4.65
C GLN A 126 17.15 -10.43 -5.70
N GLU A 127 16.80 -11.41 -6.53
CA GLU A 127 17.67 -11.88 -7.60
C GLU A 127 17.98 -10.80 -8.63
N ILE A 128 17.00 -9.95 -8.96
CA ILE A 128 17.21 -8.79 -9.84
C ILE A 128 18.23 -7.82 -9.22
N ILE A 129 18.08 -7.50 -7.93
CA ILE A 129 19.02 -6.61 -7.23
C ILE A 129 20.42 -7.22 -7.22
N ASN A 130 20.52 -8.53 -6.99
CA ASN A 130 21.80 -9.25 -6.99
C ASN A 130 22.43 -9.28 -8.39
N ALA A 131 21.63 -9.47 -9.44
CA ALA A 131 22.05 -9.43 -10.82
C ALA A 131 22.56 -8.04 -11.19
N HIS A 132 21.86 -6.98 -10.75
CA HIS A 132 22.27 -5.61 -10.96
C HIS A 132 23.60 -5.29 -10.26
N LYS A 133 23.80 -5.74 -9.01
CA LYS A 133 25.08 -5.58 -8.31
C LYS A 133 26.24 -6.28 -9.02
N ASN A 134 25.97 -7.42 -9.66
CA ASN A 134 26.97 -8.23 -10.37
C ASN A 134 26.86 -8.08 -11.88
N TRP A 135 26.34 -6.96 -12.39
CA TRP A 135 26.07 -6.79 -13.83
C TRP A 135 27.35 -6.98 -14.66
N TYR A 136 28.49 -6.50 -14.16
CA TYR A 136 29.82 -6.60 -14.78
C TYR A 136 30.38 -8.04 -14.83
N LYS A 137 29.81 -8.97 -14.05
CA LYS A 137 30.12 -10.41 -14.10
C LYS A 137 29.09 -11.22 -14.89
N GLY A 138 28.27 -10.56 -15.71
CA GLY A 138 27.16 -11.21 -16.42
C GLY A 138 25.99 -11.56 -15.50
N GLY A 139 25.76 -10.80 -14.42
CA GLY A 139 24.70 -11.06 -13.44
C GLY A 139 23.31 -11.27 -14.06
N TYR A 140 22.97 -10.55 -15.13
CA TYR A 140 21.70 -10.71 -15.86
C TYR A 140 21.62 -12.00 -16.70
N ILE A 141 22.74 -12.54 -17.16
CA ILE A 141 22.79 -13.84 -17.83
C ILE A 141 22.45 -14.93 -16.80
N PHE A 142 23.09 -14.87 -15.63
CA PHE A 142 22.78 -15.79 -14.53
C PHE A 142 21.37 -15.60 -13.96
N LEU A 143 20.84 -14.37 -13.98
CA LEU A 143 19.48 -14.07 -13.53
C LEU A 143 18.45 -14.96 -14.23
N TRP A 144 18.57 -15.14 -15.55
CA TRP A 144 17.65 -15.97 -16.31
C TRP A 144 17.59 -17.41 -15.78
N PHE A 145 18.75 -18.03 -15.55
CA PHE A 145 18.83 -19.37 -14.95
C PHE A 145 18.28 -19.42 -13.53
N ARG A 146 18.54 -18.38 -12.72
CA ARG A 146 18.02 -18.29 -11.34
C ARG A 146 16.51 -18.17 -11.30
N ILE A 147 15.90 -17.40 -12.19
CA ILE A 147 14.44 -17.27 -12.29
C ILE A 147 13.80 -18.62 -12.64
N ILE A 148 14.37 -19.34 -13.61
CA ILE A 148 13.89 -20.68 -13.99
C ILE A 148 13.97 -21.64 -12.80
N LYS A 149 15.09 -21.62 -12.06
CA LYS A 149 15.28 -22.44 -10.86
C LYS A 149 14.25 -22.10 -9.78
N LEU A 150 14.09 -20.81 -9.49
CA LEU A 150 13.16 -20.30 -8.48
C LEU A 150 11.72 -20.72 -8.79
N LYS A 151 11.30 -20.63 -10.06
CA LYS A 151 9.97 -21.08 -10.50
C LYS A 151 9.75 -22.58 -10.23
N LYS A 152 10.78 -23.41 -10.44
CA LYS A 152 10.72 -24.86 -10.17
C LYS A 152 10.67 -25.19 -8.68
N GLU A 153 11.33 -24.40 -7.84
CA GLU A 153 11.32 -24.60 -6.38
C GLU A 153 9.93 -24.37 -5.80
N ILE A 154 9.29 -23.26 -6.18
CA ILE A 154 7.94 -22.92 -5.70
C ILE A 154 6.89 -23.91 -6.20
N GLN A 155 6.97 -24.35 -7.46
CA GLN A 155 6.07 -25.40 -7.97
C GLN A 155 6.20 -26.71 -7.15
N LYS A 156 7.38 -27.03 -6.62
CA LYS A 156 7.55 -28.22 -5.77
C LYS A 156 7.03 -28.02 -4.36
N GLU A 157 7.07 -26.80 -3.84
CA GLU A 157 6.50 -26.45 -2.54
C GLU A 157 4.96 -26.47 -2.56
N GLU A 158 4.34 -26.10 -3.69
CA GLU A 158 2.87 -26.14 -3.87
C GLU A 158 2.30 -27.57 -4.02
N ILE A 159 3.13 -28.55 -4.39
CA ILE A 159 2.72 -29.95 -4.61
C ILE A 159 2.88 -30.79 -3.31
N LYS A 160 3.55 -30.25 -2.29
CA LYS A 160 3.73 -30.90 -0.98
C LYS A 160 2.62 -30.56 0.00
#